data_AF-A0A672P1U7-F1
#
_entry.id   AF-A0A672P1U7-F1
#
_cell.length_a   1.000
_cell.length_b   1.000
_cell.length_c   1.000
_cell.angle_alpha   90.00
_cell.angle_beta   90.00
_cell.angle_gamma   90.00
#
_symmetry.space_group_name_H-M   'P 1'
#
loop_
_entity.id
_entity.type
_entity.pdbx_description
1 polymer ?
#
loop_
_entity_poly.entity_id
_entity_poly.type
_entity_poly.pdbx_seq_one_letter_code
_entity_poly.pdbx_strand_id
1 'polypeptide(L)'
;MHYAGSRNSVEHGLPLLEVYCLSINCFAAARPHLTGDSPNVALVLKRLALSCLELLLSVPQNEIPLEAWLQFHGSVQAAHEAMLQYGSTDLHALLNITGEGGAWNNPVLVALLTGQSTDPDEGE
;
A
#
# COMPACT_ATOMS: atom_id res chain seq x y z
N MET A 1 -24.68 1.70 -1.75
CA MET A 1 -23.99 1.24 -0.52
C MET A 1 -23.13 2.39 -0.02
N HIS A 2 -23.56 3.11 1.02
CA HIS A 2 -22.68 4.05 1.73
C HIS A 2 -21.73 3.20 2.57
N TYR A 3 -20.45 3.15 2.21
CA TYR A 3 -19.44 2.53 3.06
C TYR A 3 -19.47 3.27 4.40
N ALA A 4 -19.87 2.57 5.46
CA ALA A 4 -20.01 3.12 6.80
C ALA A 4 -18.61 3.42 7.38
N GLY A 5 -18.06 4.56 6.97
CA GLY A 5 -16.73 5.04 7.39
C GLY A 5 -16.34 6.43 6.85
N SER A 6 -17.15 7.02 5.95
CA SER A 6 -16.76 8.14 5.08
C SER A 6 -16.50 9.50 5.77
N ARG A 7 -16.46 9.59 7.10
CA ARG A 7 -16.12 10.85 7.79
C ARG A 7 -14.93 10.79 8.73
N ASN A 8 -14.53 9.60 9.21
CA ASN A 8 -13.40 9.48 10.13
C ASN A 8 -12.15 8.86 9.48
N SER A 9 -12.31 8.05 8.42
CA SER A 9 -11.18 7.42 7.72
C SER A 9 -10.36 8.42 6.89
N VAL A 10 -10.99 9.49 6.41
CA VAL A 10 -10.37 10.52 5.56
C VAL A 10 -9.57 11.53 6.39
N GLU A 11 -10.13 12.01 7.52
CA GLU A 11 -9.46 12.99 8.39
C GLU A 11 -8.13 12.47 8.96
N HIS A 12 -8.01 11.15 9.12
CA HIS A 12 -6.81 10.52 9.68
C HIS A 12 -5.98 9.75 8.65
N GLY A 13 -6.44 9.64 7.39
CA GLY A 13 -5.78 8.82 6.38
C GLY A 13 -4.42 9.36 5.97
N LEU A 14 -4.31 10.68 5.79
CA LEU A 14 -3.05 11.36 5.47
C LEU A 14 -2.01 11.26 6.60
N PRO A 15 -2.34 11.63 7.86
CA PRO A 15 -1.45 11.39 8.99
C PRO A 15 -1.03 9.93 9.15
N LEU A 16 -1.95 8.98 8.89
CA LEU A 16 -1.63 7.56 8.96
C LEU A 16 -0.69 7.11 7.85
N LEU A 17 -0.81 7.68 6.65
CA LEU A 17 0.11 7.43 5.54
C LEU A 17 1.54 7.86 5.89
N GLU A 18 1.70 9.02 6.53
CA GLU A 18 2.99 9.50 7.04
C GLU A 18 3.58 8.55 8.09
N VAL A 19 2.74 8.04 9.00
CA VAL A 19 3.15 7.02 9.99
C VAL A 19 3.62 5.74 9.30
N TYR A 20 2.95 5.31 8.22
CA TYR A 20 3.40 4.16 7.44
C TYR A 20 4.72 4.41 6.71
N CYS A 21 4.93 5.59 6.11
CA CYS A 21 6.23 5.98 5.55
C CYS A 21 7.34 5.85 6.60
N LEU A 22 7.13 6.44 7.77
CA LEU A 22 8.09 6.39 8.86
C LEU A 22 8.35 4.95 9.32
N SER A 23 7.29 4.17 9.50
CA SER A 23 7.37 2.78 9.98
C SER A 23 8.19 1.91 9.01
N ILE A 24 7.91 2.00 7.70
CA ILE A 24 8.61 1.26 6.66
C ILE A 24 10.09 1.64 6.60
N ASN A 25 10.39 2.94 6.65
CA ASN A 25 11.77 3.44 6.66
C ASN A 25 12.53 3.00 7.92
N CYS A 26 11.88 2.93 9.07
CA CYS A 26 12.48 2.39 10.30
C CYS A 26 12.85 0.91 10.13
N PHE A 27 12.00 0.09 9.50
CA PHE A 27 12.33 -1.32 9.20
C PHE A 27 13.52 -1.43 8.26
N ALA A 28 13.58 -0.60 7.22
CA ALA A 28 14.71 -0.56 6.29
C ALA A 28 16.03 -0.18 7.00
N ALA A 29 16.01 0.87 7.82
CA ALA A 29 17.16 1.32 8.59
C ALA A 29 17.62 0.30 9.65
N ALA A 30 16.67 -0.43 10.24
CA ALA A 30 16.97 -1.48 11.21
C ALA A 30 17.51 -2.75 10.55
N ARG A 31 17.24 -2.99 9.25
CA ARG A 31 17.56 -4.25 8.55
C ARG A 31 19.00 -4.75 8.75
N PRO A 32 20.07 -3.90 8.70
CA PRO A 32 21.45 -4.36 8.93
C PRO A 32 21.68 -4.97 10.33
N HIS A 33 20.87 -4.59 11.32
CA HIS A 33 20.97 -5.05 12.71
C HIS A 33 20.10 -6.27 12.99
N LEU A 34 19.16 -6.60 12.09
CA LEU A 34 18.29 -7.77 12.18
C LEU A 34 19.09 -8.98 11.69
N THR A 35 19.88 -9.55 12.60
CA THR A 35 20.73 -10.71 12.33
C THR A 35 19.86 -11.92 11.97
N GLY A 36 19.94 -12.35 10.71
CA GLY A 36 19.20 -13.49 10.17
C GLY A 36 17.75 -13.20 9.76
N ASP A 37 17.15 -14.13 9.00
CA ASP A 37 15.72 -14.11 8.66
C ASP A 37 14.88 -14.48 9.89
N SER A 38 14.73 -13.51 10.78
CA SER A 38 13.80 -13.62 11.90
C SER A 38 12.37 -13.70 11.36
N PRO A 39 11.62 -14.79 11.61
CA PRO A 39 10.25 -14.92 11.13
C PRO A 39 9.34 -13.83 11.70
N ASN A 40 9.67 -13.28 12.87
CA ASN A 40 8.93 -12.18 13.48
C ASN A 40 9.10 -10.87 12.70
N VAL A 41 10.28 -10.60 12.17
CA VAL A 41 10.53 -9.39 11.36
C VAL A 41 9.73 -9.46 10.07
N ALA A 42 9.82 -10.58 9.36
CA ALA A 42 9.04 -10.80 8.14
C ALA A 42 7.53 -10.72 8.40
N LEU A 43 7.06 -11.28 9.51
CA LEU A 43 5.65 -11.21 9.90
C LEU A 43 5.18 -9.77 10.15
N VAL A 44 5.94 -8.99 10.91
CA VAL A 44 5.55 -7.60 11.20
C VAL A 44 5.58 -6.76 9.93
N LEU A 45 6.56 -6.97 9.06
CA LEU A 45 6.65 -6.28 7.78
C LEU A 45 5.47 -6.63 6.86
N LYS A 46 5.06 -7.90 6.78
CA LYS A 46 3.86 -8.32 6.04
C LYS A 46 2.58 -7.70 6.60
N ARG A 47 2.46 -7.61 7.93
CA ARG A 47 1.32 -6.95 8.58
C ARG A 47 1.30 -5.45 8.27
N LEU A 48 2.46 -4.79 8.32
CA LEU A 48 2.59 -3.39 7.96
C LEU A 48 2.19 -3.15 6.51
N ALA A 49 2.67 -3.99 5.58
CA ALA A 49 2.31 -3.89 4.17
C ALA A 49 0.80 -4.10 3.94
N LEU A 50 0.18 -5.05 4.65
CA LEU A 50 -1.26 -5.26 4.60
C LEU A 50 -2.02 -4.03 5.12
N SER A 51 -1.62 -3.46 6.26
CA SER A 51 -2.24 -2.26 6.81
C SER A 51 -2.12 -1.05 5.87
N CYS A 52 -1.00 -0.93 5.15
CA CYS A 52 -0.87 0.08 4.09
C CYS A 52 -1.91 -0.13 3.00
N LEU A 53 -2.05 -1.37 2.50
CA LEU A 53 -3.02 -1.70 1.46
C LEU A 53 -4.46 -1.45 1.92
N GLU A 54 -4.80 -1.81 3.16
CA GLU A 54 -6.11 -1.54 3.76
C GLU A 54 -6.42 -0.04 3.78
N LEU A 55 -5.45 0.80 4.15
CA LEU A 55 -5.61 2.25 4.09
C LEU A 55 -5.86 2.72 2.65
N LEU A 56 -5.05 2.28 1.68
CA LEU A 56 -5.20 2.66 0.27
C LEU A 56 -6.56 2.24 -0.32
N LEU A 57 -7.12 1.12 0.14
CA LEU A 57 -8.45 0.65 -0.25
C LEU A 57 -9.58 1.37 0.51
N SER A 58 -9.30 1.96 1.67
CA SER A 58 -10.29 2.68 2.47
C SER A 58 -10.46 4.15 2.05
N VAL A 59 -9.44 4.74 1.43
CA VAL A 59 -9.42 6.13 0.98
C VAL A 59 -9.64 6.17 -0.54
N PRO A 60 -10.64 6.93 -1.04
CA PRO A 60 -10.82 7.19 -2.47
C PRO A 60 -9.55 7.79 -3.10
N GLN A 61 -9.23 7.38 -4.33
CA GLN A 61 -8.00 7.81 -5.02
C GLN A 61 -7.88 9.34 -5.16
N ASN A 62 -8.99 10.06 -5.26
CA ASN A 62 -9.04 11.52 -5.38
C ASN A 62 -8.77 12.26 -4.06
N GLU A 63 -8.71 11.55 -2.93
CA GLU A 63 -8.51 12.14 -1.60
C GLU A 63 -7.05 12.10 -1.14
N ILE A 64 -6.19 11.30 -1.79
CA ILE A 64 -4.76 11.30 -1.51
C ILE A 64 -4.07 12.32 -2.43
N PRO A 65 -3.45 13.39 -1.89
CA PRO A 65 -2.65 14.33 -2.68
C PRO A 65 -1.51 13.61 -3.38
N LEU A 66 -1.23 13.99 -4.64
CA LEU A 66 -0.16 13.39 -5.44
C LEU A 66 1.20 13.41 -4.73
N GLU A 67 1.52 14.49 -4.01
CA GLU A 67 2.78 14.61 -3.27
C GLU A 67 2.89 13.54 -2.17
N ALA A 68 1.83 13.36 -1.38
CA ALA A 68 1.79 12.35 -0.32
C ALA A 68 1.87 10.92 -0.89
N TRP A 69 1.22 10.70 -2.04
CA TRP A 69 1.33 9.44 -2.79
C TRP A 69 2.76 9.15 -3.23
N LEU A 70 3.41 10.12 -3.87
CA LEU A 70 4.78 9.98 -4.36
C LEU A 70 5.77 9.75 -3.21
N GLN A 71 5.58 10.44 -2.08
CA GLN A 71 6.37 10.22 -0.87
C GLN A 71 6.18 8.82 -0.30
N PHE A 72 4.95 8.32 -0.28
CA PHE A 72 4.64 6.96 0.16
C PHE A 72 5.29 5.91 -0.75
N HIS A 73 5.06 6.01 -2.07
CA HIS A 73 5.69 5.13 -3.05
C HIS A 73 7.22 5.15 -2.94
N GLY A 74 7.83 6.35 -2.84
CA GLY A 74 9.27 6.50 -2.68
C GLY A 74 9.81 5.84 -1.41
N SER A 75 9.07 5.92 -0.29
CA SER A 75 9.43 5.25 0.97
C SER A 75 9.35 3.72 0.83
N VAL A 76 8.29 3.20 0.20
CA VAL A 76 8.14 1.77 -0.06
C VAL A 76 9.25 1.26 -0.98
N GLN A 77 9.58 2.00 -2.04
CA GLN A 77 10.63 1.66 -2.98
C GLN A 77 12.00 1.60 -2.31
N ALA A 78 12.39 2.67 -1.61
CA ALA A 78 13.68 2.74 -0.91
C ALA A 78 13.82 1.62 0.13
N ALA A 79 12.75 1.34 0.88
CA ALA A 79 12.74 0.25 1.85
C ALA A 79 12.81 -1.13 1.18
N HIS A 80 12.10 -1.35 0.07
CA HIS A 80 12.19 -2.59 -0.68
C HIS A 80 13.61 -2.83 -1.19
N GLU A 81 14.25 -1.83 -1.79
CA GLU A 81 15.64 -1.92 -2.26
C GLU A 81 16.61 -2.22 -1.12
N ALA A 82 16.45 -1.56 0.03
CA ALA A 82 17.26 -1.81 1.21
C ALA A 82 17.08 -3.25 1.74
N MET A 83 15.86 -3.79 1.73
CA MET A 83 15.56 -5.14 2.19
C MET A 83 15.96 -6.23 1.19
N LEU A 84 15.90 -5.93 -0.10
CA LEU A 84 16.27 -6.84 -1.20
C LEU A 84 17.76 -7.20 -1.15
N GLN A 85 18.62 -6.27 -0.71
CA GLN A 85 20.05 -6.53 -0.46
C GLN A 85 20.28 -7.66 0.56
N TYR A 86 19.29 -7.94 1.40
CA TYR A 86 19.30 -9.00 2.40
C TYR A 86 18.28 -10.12 2.08
N GLY A 87 17.86 -10.24 0.82
CA GLY A 87 17.01 -11.33 0.32
C GLY A 87 15.52 -11.25 0.64
N SER A 88 15.03 -10.18 1.27
CA SER A 88 13.60 -10.05 1.58
C SER A 88 12.84 -9.38 0.43
N THR A 89 11.75 -10.03 0.00
CA THR A 89 10.84 -9.53 -1.04
C THR A 89 9.46 -9.18 -0.49
N ASP A 90 9.31 -9.05 0.83
CA ASP A 90 8.00 -8.92 1.49
C ASP A 90 7.24 -7.64 1.10
N LEU A 91 7.95 -6.59 0.67
CA LEU A 91 7.37 -5.33 0.20
C LEU A 91 7.05 -5.32 -1.30
N HIS A 92 7.42 -6.35 -2.07
CA HIS A 92 7.32 -6.33 -3.53
C HIS A 92 5.89 -6.12 -4.03
N ALA A 93 4.91 -6.79 -3.42
CA ALA A 93 3.51 -6.63 -3.79
C ALA A 93 2.99 -5.21 -3.52
N LEU A 94 3.36 -4.62 -2.38
CA LEU A 94 2.99 -3.25 -2.04
C LEU A 94 3.64 -2.24 -3.01
N LEU A 95 4.90 -2.47 -3.38
CA LEU A 95 5.60 -1.65 -4.35
C LEU A 95 4.91 -1.65 -5.72
N ASN A 96 4.53 -2.83 -6.23
CA ASN A 96 3.85 -2.92 -7.52
C ASN A 96 2.50 -2.20 -7.50
N ILE A 97 1.69 -2.43 -6.47
CA ILE A 97 0.37 -1.78 -6.33
C ILE A 97 0.51 -0.25 -6.28
N THR A 98 1.52 0.25 -5.57
CA THR A 98 1.74 1.70 -5.44
C THR A 98 2.38 2.32 -6.69
N GLY A 99 3.21 1.57 -7.43
CA GLY A 99 3.82 2.00 -8.68
C GLY A 99 2.83 2.06 -9.84
N GLU A 100 1.84 1.16 -9.84
CA GLU A 100 0.75 1.16 -10.80
C GLU A 100 -0.29 2.24 -10.52
N GLY A 101 -0.05 3.29 -9.73
CA GLY A 101 -1.05 4.35 -9.47
C GLY A 101 -2.11 3.98 -8.42
N GLY A 102 -1.91 2.85 -7.74
CA GLY A 102 -2.65 2.43 -6.55
C GLY A 102 -3.58 1.26 -6.76
N ALA A 103 -4.18 0.78 -5.66
CA ALA A 103 -5.10 -0.37 -5.68
C ALA A 103 -6.32 -0.17 -6.60
N TRP A 104 -6.61 1.08 -6.95
CA TRP A 104 -7.69 1.51 -7.84
C TRP A 104 -7.29 1.64 -9.30
N ASN A 105 -6.04 1.37 -9.69
CA ASN A 105 -5.67 1.51 -11.11
C ASN A 105 -6.01 0.27 -11.96
N ASN A 106 -6.49 -0.81 -11.32
CA ASN A 106 -7.05 -1.95 -12.04
C ASN A 106 -8.52 -1.66 -12.40
N PRO A 107 -8.86 -1.47 -13.69
CA PRO A 107 -10.21 -1.06 -14.11
C PRO A 107 -11.27 -2.10 -13.78
N VAL A 108 -10.91 -3.39 -13.76
CA VAL A 108 -11.81 -4.48 -13.38
C VAL A 108 -12.12 -4.42 -11.89
N LEU A 109 -11.12 -4.23 -11.03
CA LEU A 109 -11.33 -4.07 -9.59
C LEU A 109 -12.17 -2.82 -9.27
N VAL A 110 -11.90 -1.70 -9.94
CA VAL A 110 -12.72 -0.50 -9.81
C VAL A 110 -14.17 -0.78 -10.20
N ALA A 111 -14.40 -1.42 -11.34
CA ALA A 111 -15.74 -1.74 -11.80
C ALA A 111 -16.47 -2.67 -10.80
N LEU A 112 -15.81 -3.74 -10.31
CA LEU A 112 -16.38 -4.61 -9.27
C LEU A 112 -16.73 -3.85 -7.99
N LEU A 113 -15.81 -3.03 -7.48
CA LEU A 113 -15.96 -2.31 -6.20
C LEU A 113 -16.96 -1.15 -6.28
N THR A 114 -17.15 -0.57 -7.48
CA THR A 114 -18.14 0.48 -7.74
C THR A 114 -19.48 -0.06 -8.21
N GLY A 115 -19.61 -1.39 -8.39
CA GLY A 115 -20.82 -2.05 -8.86
C GLY A 115 -21.11 -1.82 -10.35
N GLN A 116 -20.09 -1.49 -11.14
CA GLN A 116 -20.19 -1.38 -12.59
C GLN A 116 -20.07 -2.76 -13.27
N SER A 117 -20.72 -2.82 -14.42
CA SER A 117 -20.42 -3.69 -15.56
C SER A 117 -18.98 -4.20 -15.65
N THR A 118 -18.65 -5.47 -15.35
CA THR A 118 -17.34 -6.05 -15.74
C THR A 118 -17.43 -7.01 -16.90
N ASP A 119 -18.63 -7.25 -17.44
CA ASP A 119 -18.76 -8.10 -18.61
C ASP A 119 -18.03 -7.43 -19.78
N PRO A 120 -17.06 -8.14 -20.40
CA PRO A 120 -16.68 -7.79 -21.75
C PRO A 120 -17.94 -8.04 -22.57
N ASP A 121 -18.45 -6.99 -23.21
CA ASP A 121 -19.53 -7.07 -24.19
C ASP A 121 -19.50 -8.43 -24.92
N GLU A 122 -20.50 -9.28 -24.69
CA GLU A 122 -20.85 -10.37 -25.60
C GLU A 122 -21.33 -9.71 -26.90
N GLY A 123 -20.38 -9.16 -27.66
CA GLY A 123 -20.59 -8.60 -28.98
C GLY A 123 -20.56 -9.70 -30.03
N GLU A 124 -21.76 -10.10 -30.44
CA GLU A 124 -22.19 -10.75 -31.72
C GLU A 124 -21.20 -11.60 -32.53
#